data_AF-A0A838WR26-F1
#
_entry.id   AF-A0A838WR26-F1
#
_cell.length_a   1.000
_cell.length_b   1.000
_cell.length_c   1.000
_cell.angle_alpha   90.00
_cell.angle_beta   90.00
_cell.angle_gamma   90.00
#
_symmetry.space_group_name_H-M   'P 1'
#
loop_
_entity.id
_entity.type
_entity.pdbx_description
1 polymer ?
#
loop_
_entity_poly.entity_id
_entity_poly.type
_entity_poly.pdbx_seq_one_letter_code
_entity_poly.pdbx_strand_id
1 'polypeptide(L)'
;KGDRTGTGTLSVFGRQLRYDLSQSFPLLTTKKVYFKGVVGELLWFLRGESNVTWLQDNNIRIWNEWADEDGELGPVYGVQWRSWPTPDGRHID
;
A
#
# COMPACT_ATOMS: atom_id res chain seq x y z
N LYS A 1 5.76 9.91 22.14
CA LYS A 1 4.29 9.69 22.08
C LYS A 1 4.03 8.19 22.07
N GLY A 2 2.94 7.72 22.69
CA GLY A 2 2.50 6.32 22.50
C GLY A 2 1.96 6.10 21.09
N ASP A 3 1.91 4.85 20.65
CA ASP A 3 1.35 4.41 19.37
C ASP A 3 0.52 3.12 19.57
N ARG A 4 -0.27 2.74 18.57
CA ARG A 4 -1.22 1.61 18.66
C ARG A 4 -0.55 0.27 18.94
N THR A 5 0.71 0.06 18.53
CA THR A 5 1.46 -1.18 18.79
C THR A 5 2.24 -1.14 20.10
N GLY A 6 2.15 -0.04 20.86
CA GLY A 6 2.74 0.08 22.20
C GLY A 6 4.26 0.24 22.23
N THR A 7 4.89 0.66 21.13
CA THR A 7 6.36 0.72 21.00
C THR A 7 6.94 2.06 21.48
N GLY A 8 6.26 3.17 21.21
CA GLY A 8 6.71 4.54 21.45
C GLY A 8 7.37 5.18 20.23
N THR A 9 7.10 6.48 20.02
CA THR A 9 7.59 7.25 18.86
C THR A 9 8.11 8.64 19.22
N LEU A 10 9.10 9.12 18.48
CA LEU A 10 9.42 10.55 18.35
C LEU A 10 8.62 11.13 17.18
N SER A 11 7.91 12.23 17.39
CA SER A 11 6.87 12.69 16.45
C SER A 11 6.94 14.20 16.21
N VAL A 12 6.79 14.57 14.94
CA VAL A 12 6.52 15.93 14.45
C VAL A 12 5.23 15.91 13.61
N PHE A 13 4.55 17.04 13.46
CA PHE A 13 3.28 17.14 12.73
C PHE A 13 3.39 18.13 11.54
N GLY A 14 2.79 17.79 10.40
CA GLY A 14 2.67 18.68 9.24
C GLY A 14 3.97 18.92 8.45
N ARG A 15 4.73 17.87 8.13
CA ARG A 15 5.93 17.99 7.28
C ARG A 15 5.57 17.91 5.80
N GLN A 16 6.28 18.68 4.97
CA GLN A 16 6.16 18.62 3.52
C GLN A 16 7.53 18.39 2.88
N LEU A 17 7.58 17.48 1.91
CA LEU A 17 8.71 17.23 1.03
C LEU A 17 8.26 17.45 -0.42
N ARG A 18 9.18 17.83 -1.30
CA ARG A 18 8.94 18.04 -2.73
C ARG A 18 10.07 17.39 -3.52
N TYR A 19 9.72 16.74 -4.63
CA TYR A 19 10.67 16.07 -5.53
C TYR A 19 10.32 16.48 -6.97
N ASP A 20 11.30 16.98 -7.71
CA ASP A 20 11.16 17.22 -9.15
C ASP A 20 11.49 15.93 -9.92
N LEU A 21 10.46 15.30 -10.48
CA LEU A 21 10.58 14.03 -11.19
C LEU A 21 11.29 14.16 -12.55
N SER A 22 11.43 15.38 -13.09
CA SER A 22 12.24 15.61 -14.30
C SER A 22 13.74 15.44 -14.04
N GLN A 23 14.15 15.62 -12.77
CA GLN A 23 15.56 15.55 -12.37
C GLN A 23 15.95 14.15 -11.94
N SER A 24 15.08 13.44 -11.21
CA SER A 24 15.37 12.08 -10.76
C SER A 24 14.12 11.34 -10.27
N PHE A 25 14.23 10.01 -10.23
CA PHE A 25 13.29 9.17 -9.51
C PHE A 25 13.68 9.13 -8.01
N PRO A 26 12.80 9.55 -7.07
CA PRO A 26 13.16 9.77 -5.68
C PRO A 26 13.23 8.48 -4.85
N LEU A 27 14.03 7.50 -5.30
CA LEU A 27 14.34 6.29 -4.55
C LEU A 27 15.52 6.56 -3.60
N LEU A 28 15.35 6.23 -2.32
CA LEU A 28 16.42 6.37 -1.33
C LEU A 28 17.65 5.55 -1.72
N THR A 29 18.82 6.17 -1.72
CA THR A 29 20.11 5.54 -2.06
C THR A 29 20.97 5.22 -0.85
N THR A 30 20.67 5.81 0.31
CA THR A 30 21.40 5.62 1.57
C THR A 30 21.19 4.24 2.20
N LYS A 31 20.20 3.49 1.73
CA LYS A 31 19.98 2.08 2.06
C LYS A 31 19.33 1.38 0.88
N LYS A 32 19.56 0.07 0.74
CA LYS A 32 18.90 -0.74 -0.29
C LYS A 32 17.39 -0.81 -0.02
N VAL A 33 16.58 -0.41 -0.99
CA VAL A 33 15.10 -0.45 -0.92
C VAL A 33 14.58 -1.68 -1.66
N TYR A 34 13.58 -2.36 -1.11
CA TYR A 34 12.90 -3.47 -1.77
C TYR A 34 11.93 -2.97 -2.85
N PHE A 35 12.48 -2.51 -3.98
CA PHE A 35 11.70 -1.85 -5.04
C PHE A 35 10.71 -2.77 -5.77
N LYS A 36 11.02 -4.08 -5.87
CA LYS A 36 10.10 -5.08 -6.42
C LYS A 36 8.76 -5.09 -5.68
N GLY A 37 8.78 -4.97 -4.35
CA GLY A 37 7.57 -4.90 -3.54
C GLY A 37 6.74 -3.65 -3.84
N VAL A 38 7.40 -2.49 -3.98
CA VAL A 38 6.74 -1.20 -4.29
C VAL A 38 6.03 -1.25 -5.63
N VAL A 39 6.70 -1.73 -6.68
CA VAL A 39 6.09 -1.83 -8.02
C VAL A 39 4.96 -2.86 -8.04
N GLY A 40 5.16 -4.03 -7.44
CA GLY A 40 4.13 -5.06 -7.40
C GLY A 40 2.89 -4.63 -6.63
N GLU A 41 3.05 -3.95 -5.50
CA GLU A 41 1.94 -3.37 -4.74
C GLU A 41 1.14 -2.35 -5.56
N LEU A 42 1.81 -1.45 -6.28
CA LEU A 42 1.11 -0.47 -7.11
C LEU A 42 0.33 -1.14 -8.25
N LEU A 43 0.91 -2.16 -8.90
CA LEU A 43 0.20 -2.94 -9.93
C LEU A 43 -0.99 -3.67 -9.33
N TRP A 44 -0.86 -4.24 -8.14
CA TRP A 44 -1.94 -4.89 -7.42
C TRP A 44 -3.08 -3.93 -7.05
N PHE A 45 -2.78 -2.71 -6.59
CA PHE A 45 -3.79 -1.66 -6.39
C PHE A 45 -4.53 -1.31 -7.68
N LEU A 46 -3.78 -1.10 -8.77
CA LEU A 46 -4.37 -0.78 -10.07
C LEU A 46 -5.22 -1.92 -10.62
N ARG A 47 -5.02 -3.17 -10.20
CA ARG A 47 -5.88 -4.31 -10.57
C ARG A 47 -7.22 -4.34 -9.82
N GLY A 48 -7.35 -3.54 -8.75
CA GLY A 48 -8.55 -3.53 -7.93
C GLY A 48 -8.62 -4.68 -6.91
N GLU A 49 -7.51 -5.39 -6.68
CA GLU A 49 -7.49 -6.57 -5.82
C GLU A 49 -7.36 -6.20 -4.32
N SER A 50 -7.94 -7.04 -3.46
CA SER A 50 -7.79 -7.02 -1.99
C SER A 50 -7.16 -8.28 -1.41
N ASN A 51 -7.00 -9.33 -2.23
CA ASN A 51 -6.42 -10.58 -1.81
C ASN A 51 -4.90 -10.61 -2.04
N VAL A 52 -4.14 -11.13 -1.08
CA VAL A 52 -2.67 -11.21 -1.15
C VAL A 52 -2.12 -12.30 -2.07
N THR A 53 -2.93 -13.23 -2.58
CA THR A 53 -2.46 -14.33 -3.45
C THR A 53 -1.64 -13.82 -4.62
N TRP A 54 -2.09 -12.79 -5.34
CA TRP A 54 -1.34 -12.25 -6.47
C TRP A 54 0.03 -11.70 -6.04
N LEU A 55 0.12 -11.04 -4.89
CA LEU A 55 1.39 -10.57 -4.34
C LEU A 55 2.30 -11.76 -4.00
N GLN A 56 1.76 -12.81 -3.37
CA GLN A 56 2.49 -14.01 -2.98
C GLN A 56 3.04 -14.79 -4.17
N ASP A 57 2.23 -14.95 -5.23
CA ASP A 57 2.63 -15.56 -6.51
C ASP A 57 3.78 -14.78 -7.15
N ASN A 58 3.81 -13.46 -6.96
CA ASN A 58 4.90 -12.58 -7.39
C ASN A 58 6.06 -12.49 -6.38
N ASN A 59 6.07 -13.33 -5.35
CA ASN A 59 7.05 -13.39 -4.27
C ASN A 59 7.16 -12.08 -3.46
N ILE A 60 6.01 -11.44 -3.20
CA ILE A 60 5.85 -10.22 -2.38
C ILE A 60 4.98 -10.58 -1.17
N ARG A 61 5.45 -10.25 0.04
CA ARG A 61 4.84 -10.67 1.32
C ARG A 61 4.53 -9.50 2.28
N ILE A 62 4.58 -8.26 1.80
CA ILE A 62 4.51 -7.04 2.64
C ILE A 62 3.14 -6.82 3.32
N TRP A 63 2.11 -7.57 2.89
CA TRP A 63 0.74 -7.51 3.42
C TRP A 63 0.34 -8.77 4.21
N ASN A 64 1.22 -9.77 4.32
CA ASN A 64 0.87 -11.08 4.88
C ASN A 64 0.38 -11.01 6.34
N GLU A 65 0.94 -10.11 7.15
CA GLU A 65 0.59 -9.99 8.56
C GLU A 65 -0.80 -9.38 8.81
N TRP A 66 -1.45 -8.84 7.78
CA TRP A 66 -2.75 -8.19 7.87
C TRP A 66 -3.87 -8.95 7.17
N ALA A 67 -3.52 -9.93 6.33
CA ALA A 67 -4.48 -10.77 5.64
C ALA A 67 -5.09 -11.79 6.59
N ASP A 68 -6.35 -12.15 6.36
CA ASP A 68 -6.99 -13.26 7.05
C ASP A 68 -6.51 -14.63 6.52
N GLU A 69 -7.11 -15.71 7.01
CA GLU A 69 -6.76 -17.09 6.65
C GLU A 69 -6.96 -17.40 5.15
N ASP A 70 -7.87 -16.68 4.50
CA ASP A 70 -8.17 -16.79 3.07
C ASP A 70 -7.36 -15.81 2.20
N GLY A 71 -6.50 -15.00 2.84
CA GLY A 71 -5.66 -14.01 2.18
C GLY A 71 -6.36 -12.69 1.90
N GLU A 72 -7.56 -12.45 2.42
CA GLU A 72 -8.31 -11.22 2.20
C GLU A 72 -7.90 -10.11 3.16
N LEU A 73 -7.87 -8.88 2.64
CA LEU A 73 -7.65 -7.65 3.41
C LEU A 73 -8.95 -6.84 3.61
N GLY A 74 -10.06 -7.30 3.03
CA GLY A 74 -11.28 -6.50 2.89
C GLY A 74 -11.12 -5.37 1.86
N PRO A 75 -12.04 -4.38 1.83
CA PRO A 75 -12.11 -3.40 0.75
C PRO A 75 -11.10 -2.26 0.94
N VAL A 76 -9.80 -2.59 0.88
CA VAL A 76 -8.67 -1.65 0.96
C VAL A 76 -8.42 -0.96 -0.39
N TYR A 77 -7.27 -0.30 -0.53
CA TYR A 77 -6.91 0.61 -1.62
C TYR A 77 -7.37 0.18 -3.01
N GLY A 78 -7.01 -1.04 -3.47
CA GLY A 78 -7.36 -1.49 -4.82
C GLY A 78 -8.87 -1.46 -5.08
N VAL A 79 -9.65 -2.05 -4.17
CA VAL A 79 -11.12 -2.04 -4.25
C VAL A 79 -11.66 -0.61 -4.28
N GLN A 80 -11.16 0.28 -3.41
CA GLN A 80 -11.62 1.67 -3.37
C GLN A 80 -11.20 2.49 -4.60
N TRP A 81 -10.06 2.19 -5.21
CA TRP A 81 -9.55 2.88 -6.40
C TRP A 81 -10.25 2.48 -7.69
N ARG A 82 -10.78 1.25 -7.76
CA ARG A 82 -11.34 0.68 -9.00
C ARG A 82 -12.83 0.37 -8.90
N SER A 83 -13.40 0.39 -7.70
CA SER A 83 -14.75 -0.11 -7.40
C SER A 83 -15.27 0.47 -6.08
N TRP A 84 -15.24 1.80 -5.94
CA TRP A 84 -15.80 2.47 -4.76
C TRP A 84 -17.32 2.22 -4.67
N PRO A 85 -17.83 1.58 -3.60
CA PRO A 85 -19.25 1.27 -3.47
C PRO A 85 -20.07 2.52 -3.12
N THR A 86 -21.18 2.72 -3.83
CA THR A 86 -22.13 3.81 -3.56
C THR A 86 -23.34 3.32 -2.78
N PRO A 87 -24.07 4.20 -2.06
CA PRO A 87 -25.24 3.79 -1.27
C PRO A 87 -26.39 3.17 -2.09
N ASP A 88 -26.45 3.45 -3.40
CA ASP A 88 -27.43 2.90 -4.34
C ASP A 88 -26.94 1.62 -5.05
N GLY A 89 -25.84 1.02 -4.59
CA GLY A 89 -25.35 -0.27 -5.07
C GLY A 89 -24.48 -0.22 -6.34
N ARG A 90 -24.15 0.97 -6.85
CA ARG A 90 -23.21 1.15 -7.95
C ARG A 90 -21.76 1.12 -7.44
N HIS A 91 -20.83 1.03 -8.39
CA HIS A 91 -19.40 1.11 -8.14
C HIS A 91 -18.80 2.21 -9.03
N ILE A 92 -17.90 3.01 -8.48
CA ILE A 92 -17.14 4.05 -9.21
C ILE A 92 -15.70 3.56 -9.34
N ASP A 93 -15.21 3.51 -10.58
CA ASP A 93 -13.78 3.44 -10.90
C ASP A 93 -13.21 4.86 -10.88
#